data_AF-A0A846D156-F1
#
_entry.id   AF-A0A846D156-F1
#
_cell.length_a   1.000
_cell.length_b   1.000
_cell.length_c   1.000
_cell.angle_alpha   90.00
_cell.angle_beta   90.00
_cell.angle_gamma   90.00
#
_symmetry.space_group_name_H-M   'P 1'
#
loop_
_entity.id
_entity.type
_entity.pdbx_description
1 polymer ?
#
loop_
_entity_poly.entity_id
_entity_poly.type
_entity_poly.pdbx_seq_one_letter_code
_entity_poly.pdbx_strand_id
1 'polypeptide(L)'
;MSLPNLIDKSIASDQLQLTHRPRRLRRTAAFRRMVQETQLTVNDLIYPVFVMEGQGLKPEVKSMPGCYRYSLDLLLKEVTEAFELGINAIALF
;
A
#
# COMPACT_ATOMS: atom_id res chain seq x y z
N MET A 1 40.07 16.79 55.88
CA MET A 1 38.77 17.35 55.48
C MET A 1 38.53 16.97 54.03
N SER A 2 37.68 15.98 53.81
CA SER A 2 37.29 15.45 52.50
C SER A 2 36.21 16.31 51.85
N LEU A 3 36.42 16.77 50.62
CA LEU A 3 35.40 17.26 49.69
C LEU A 3 35.91 17.01 48.23
N PRO A 4 35.00 16.83 47.25
CA PRO A 4 34.87 15.58 46.52
C PRO A 4 35.23 15.64 45.02
N ASN A 5 35.32 14.45 44.42
CA ASN A 5 35.47 14.16 42.99
C ASN A 5 34.62 15.06 42.08
N LEU A 6 35.25 15.61 41.03
CA LEU A 6 34.58 16.23 39.89
C LEU A 6 35.01 15.57 38.57
N ILE A 7 34.90 14.23 38.52
CA ILE A 7 35.15 13.43 37.32
C ILE A 7 33.97 13.51 36.31
N ASP A 8 32.81 14.07 36.66
CA ASP A 8 31.59 13.96 35.83
C ASP A 8 31.29 15.17 34.92
N LYS A 9 32.27 15.69 34.17
CA LYS A 9 31.98 16.68 33.10
C LYS A 9 32.54 16.35 31.72
N SER A 10 32.92 15.10 31.45
CA SER A 10 33.39 14.67 30.13
C SER A 10 32.44 13.71 29.37
N ILE A 11 31.25 13.38 29.91
CA ILE A 11 30.36 12.37 29.29
C ILE A 11 29.10 12.98 28.65
N ALA A 12 28.82 14.28 28.85
CA ALA A 12 27.60 14.92 28.34
C ALA A 12 27.85 15.77 27.08
N SER A 13 28.24 15.15 25.97
CA SER A 13 27.91 15.58 24.60
C SER A 13 28.72 14.80 23.57
N ASP A 14 28.54 13.48 23.51
CA ASP A 14 28.85 12.79 22.26
C ASP A 14 27.73 13.10 21.26
N GLN A 15 27.78 14.31 20.70
CA GLN A 15 26.95 14.70 19.57
C GLN A 15 27.38 13.82 18.40
N LEU A 16 26.65 12.74 18.14
CA LEU A 16 26.75 12.00 16.90
C LEU A 16 26.47 12.97 15.74
N GLN A 17 27.53 13.57 15.17
CA GLN A 17 27.48 14.47 14.02
C GLN A 17 27.17 13.68 12.75
N LEU A 18 25.95 13.15 12.68
CA LEU A 18 25.46 12.40 11.53
C LEU A 18 25.05 13.40 10.45
N THR A 19 25.98 13.68 9.53
CA THR A 19 25.78 14.55 8.35
C THR A 19 24.60 14.09 7.51
N HIS A 20 24.31 12.79 7.49
CA HIS A 20 23.17 12.21 6.79
C HIS A 20 22.20 11.53 7.78
N ARG A 21 20.97 12.06 7.87
CA ARG A 21 19.92 11.51 8.75
C ARG A 21 18.61 11.29 7.97
N PRO A 22 18.45 10.14 7.28
CA PRO A 22 17.30 9.85 6.41
C PRO A 22 15.94 9.97 7.10
N ARG A 23 15.89 9.75 8.42
CA ARG A 23 14.65 9.89 9.21
C ARG A 23 14.09 11.32 9.22
N ARG A 24 14.89 12.36 8.91
CA ARG A 24 14.42 13.76 8.82
C ARG A 24 13.32 13.92 7.76
N LEU A 25 13.49 13.30 6.59
CA LEU A 25 12.51 13.32 5.49
C LEU A 25 11.26 12.48 5.77
N ARG A 26 11.29 11.60 6.78
CA ARG A 26 10.14 10.76 7.17
C ARG A 26 9.32 11.33 8.34
N ARG A 27 9.70 12.50 8.88
CA ARG A 27 9.14 13.07 10.12
C ARG A 27 7.66 13.43 10.03
N THR A 28 7.21 13.98 8.90
CA THR A 28 5.81 14.40 8.71
C THR A 28 5.24 13.81 7.43
N ALA A 29 3.90 13.75 7.34
CA ALA A 29 3.22 13.31 6.13
C ALA A 29 3.56 14.21 4.93
N ALA A 30 3.69 15.52 5.14
CA ALA A 30 4.06 16.48 4.10
C ALA A 30 5.46 16.20 3.52
N PHE A 31 6.47 15.95 4.37
CA PHE A 31 7.81 15.60 3.88
C PHE A 31 7.82 14.26 3.15
N ARG A 32 7.11 13.25 3.66
CA ARG A 32 7.00 11.95 2.96
C ARG A 32 6.35 12.08 1.59
N ARG A 33 5.27 12.87 1.48
CA ARG A 33 4.59 13.13 0.19
C ARG A 33 5.48 13.89 -0.80
N MET A 34 6.28 14.83 -0.32
CA MET A 34 7.21 15.61 -1.15
C MET A 34 8.33 14.76 -1.77
N VAL A 35 8.83 13.76 -1.03
CA VAL A 35 9.96 12.93 -1.46
C VAL A 35 9.56 11.55 -1.98
N GLN A 36 8.25 11.28 -2.10
CA GLN A 36 7.75 10.00 -2.60
C GLN A 36 8.05 9.85 -4.10
N GLU A 37 8.70 8.76 -4.47
CA GLU A 37 9.14 8.51 -5.85
C GLU A 37 8.03 7.89 -6.71
N THR A 38 7.29 6.93 -6.16
CA THR A 38 6.24 6.19 -6.89
C THR A 38 4.88 6.51 -6.32
N GLN A 39 3.91 6.78 -7.18
CA GLN A 39 2.50 6.91 -6.82
C GLN A 39 1.71 5.84 -7.55
N LEU A 40 0.86 5.12 -6.81
CA LEU A 40 -0.08 4.16 -7.39
C LEU A 40 -1.39 4.88 -7.68
N THR A 41 -1.91 4.71 -8.88
CA THR A 41 -3.17 5.25 -9.37
C THR A 41 -4.06 4.13 -9.87
N VAL A 42 -5.34 4.41 -10.09
CA VAL A 42 -6.28 3.40 -10.62
C VAL A 42 -5.88 2.92 -12.03
N ASN A 43 -5.14 3.76 -12.78
CA ASN A 43 -4.63 3.41 -14.11
C ASN A 43 -3.55 2.34 -14.10
N ASP A 44 -2.96 2.04 -12.93
CA ASP A 44 -1.95 1.01 -12.77
C ASP A 44 -2.58 -0.36 -12.44
N LEU A 45 -3.92 -0.43 -12.31
CA LEU A 45 -4.63 -1.64 -11.90
C LEU A 45 -5.19 -2.41 -13.10
N ILE A 46 -5.05 -3.74 -13.05
CA ILE A 46 -5.71 -4.69 -13.95
C ILE A 46 -6.56 -5.61 -13.08
N TYR A 47 -7.85 -5.75 -13.40
CA TYR A 47 -8.77 -6.57 -12.63
C TYR A 47 -8.96 -7.96 -13.27
N PRO A 48 -8.41 -9.04 -12.68
CA PRO A 48 -8.63 -10.40 -13.18
C PRO A 48 -10.03 -10.88 -12.82
N VAL A 49 -10.76 -11.39 -13.82
CA VAL A 49 -12.13 -11.92 -13.64
C VAL A 49 -12.24 -13.31 -14.24
N PHE A 50 -12.89 -14.20 -13.50
CA PHE A 50 -13.10 -15.59 -13.90
C PHE A 50 -14.52 -15.78 -14.46
N VAL A 51 -14.62 -16.29 -15.68
CA VAL A 51 -15.90 -16.55 -16.34
C VAL A 51 -16.24 -18.04 -16.27
N MET A 52 -17.54 -18.35 -16.21
CA MET A 52 -18.05 -19.70 -16.33
C MET A 52 -19.33 -19.74 -17.14
N GLU A 53 -19.63 -20.90 -17.70
CA GLU A 53 -20.92 -21.15 -18.36
C GLU A 53 -22.07 -21.19 -17.34
N GLY A 54 -23.28 -20.87 -17.82
CA GLY A 54 -24.50 -20.83 -17.02
C GLY A 54 -25.15 -19.45 -17.01
N GLN A 55 -26.13 -19.26 -16.12
CA GLN A 55 -26.91 -18.03 -16.02
C GLN A 55 -27.25 -17.75 -14.54
N GLY A 56 -27.05 -16.51 -14.10
CA GLY A 56 -27.28 -16.12 -12.70
C GLY A 56 -26.38 -16.83 -11.67
N LEU A 57 -25.20 -17.29 -12.07
CA LEU A 57 -24.27 -18.02 -11.21
C LEU A 57 -23.10 -17.14 -10.76
N LYS A 58 -22.85 -17.11 -9.45
CA LYS A 58 -21.68 -16.44 -8.82
C LYS A 58 -21.06 -17.32 -7.72
N PRO A 59 -20.54 -18.52 -8.02
CA PRO A 59 -19.89 -19.34 -7.00
C PRO A 59 -18.56 -18.73 -6.54
N GLU A 60 -18.30 -18.82 -5.24
CA GLU A 60 -17.04 -18.38 -4.63
C GLU A 60 -15.91 -19.39 -4.93
N VAL A 61 -14.73 -18.86 -5.24
CA VAL A 61 -13.51 -19.65 -5.34
C VAL A 61 -12.97 -19.88 -3.93
N LYS A 62 -13.23 -21.06 -3.36
CA LYS A 62 -12.89 -21.38 -1.96
C LYS A 62 -11.43 -21.11 -1.55
N SER A 63 -10.49 -21.24 -2.48
CA SER A 63 -9.06 -20.98 -2.23
C SER A 63 -8.68 -19.50 -2.29
N MET A 64 -9.58 -18.64 -2.79
CA MET A 64 -9.40 -17.20 -2.96
C MET A 64 -10.62 -16.47 -2.38
N PRO A 65 -10.65 -16.25 -1.05
CA PRO A 65 -11.78 -15.58 -0.40
C PRO A 65 -12.06 -14.21 -1.02
N GLY A 66 -13.32 -13.95 -1.34
CA GLY A 66 -13.74 -12.72 -2.02
C GLY A 66 -13.56 -12.72 -3.55
N CYS A 67 -13.06 -13.80 -4.16
CA CYS A 67 -13.05 -14.00 -5.60
C CYS A 67 -14.16 -14.95 -6.03
N TYR A 68 -14.82 -14.63 -7.14
CA TYR A 68 -15.96 -15.39 -7.65
C TYR A 68 -15.75 -15.73 -9.12
N ARG A 69 -16.41 -16.81 -9.57
CA ARG A 69 -16.62 -17.07 -11.00
C ARG A 69 -17.98 -16.52 -11.39
N TYR A 70 -18.07 -15.85 -12.52
CA TYR A 70 -19.28 -15.18 -12.97
C TYR A 70 -19.83 -15.87 -14.21
N SER A 71 -21.15 -16.08 -14.25
CA SER A 71 -21.84 -16.27 -15.53
C SER A 71 -21.82 -14.97 -16.33
N LEU A 72 -21.97 -15.07 -17.65
CA LEU A 72 -21.75 -13.94 -18.56
C LEU A 72 -22.69 -12.75 -18.29
N ASP A 73 -23.91 -13.01 -17.83
CA ASP A 73 -24.91 -12.00 -17.44
C ASP A 73 -24.52 -11.21 -16.18
N LEU A 74 -23.88 -11.87 -15.21
CA LEU A 74 -23.40 -11.23 -13.99
C LEU A 74 -22.04 -10.56 -14.18
N LEU A 75 -21.20 -11.12 -15.05
CA LEU A 75 -19.90 -10.55 -15.41
C LEU A 75 -20.03 -9.12 -15.93
N LEU A 76 -21.00 -8.86 -16.82
CA LEU A 76 -21.21 -7.52 -17.38
C LEU A 76 -21.54 -6.47 -16.31
N LYS A 77 -22.32 -6.86 -15.28
CA LYS A 77 -22.63 -5.97 -14.16
C LYS A 77 -21.37 -5.65 -13.34
N GLU A 78 -20.59 -6.68 -13.01
CA GLU A 78 -19.34 -6.53 -12.26
C GLU A 78 -18.32 -5.64 -13.01
N VAL A 79 -18.15 -5.86 -14.32
CA VAL A 79 -17.23 -5.05 -15.13
C VAL A 79 -17.70 -3.60 -15.23
N THR A 80 -19.02 -3.36 -15.28
CA THR A 80 -19.56 -1.99 -15.28
C THR A 80 -19.23 -1.27 -13.98
N GLU A 81 -19.42 -1.94 -12.83
CA GLU A 81 -19.05 -1.38 -11.52
C GLU A 81 -17.53 -1.11 -11.42
N ALA A 82 -16.70 -2.03 -11.91
CA ALA A 82 -15.24 -1.83 -11.94
C ALA A 82 -14.84 -0.63 -12.81
N PHE A 83 -15.51 -0.44 -13.95
CA PHE A 83 -15.29 0.72 -14.82
C PHE A 83 -15.70 2.04 -14.16
N GLU A 84 -16.83 2.07 -13.44
CA GLU A 84 -17.28 3.25 -12.68
C GLU A 84 -16.29 3.64 -11.57
N LEU A 85 -15.56 2.67 -11.00
CA LEU A 85 -14.47 2.90 -10.06
C LEU A 85 -13.17 3.41 -10.73
N GLY A 86 -13.13 3.47 -12.06
CA GLY A 86 -12.02 3.96 -12.86
C GLY A 86 -11.02 2.87 -13.29
N ILE A 87 -11.33 1.59 -13.08
CA ILE A 87 -10.47 0.48 -13.49
C ILE A 87 -10.67 0.24 -14.99
N ASN A 88 -9.63 0.56 -15.77
CA ASN A 88 -9.72 0.60 -17.24
C ASN A 88 -9.27 -0.70 -17.94
N ALA A 89 -8.80 -1.70 -17.18
CA ALA A 89 -8.27 -2.94 -17.74
C ALA A 89 -8.77 -4.16 -16.96
N ILE A 90 -9.20 -5.19 -17.71
CA ILE A 90 -9.59 -6.49 -17.17
C ILE A 90 -8.79 -7.62 -17.82
N ALA A 91 -8.52 -8.67 -17.05
CA ALA A 91 -7.92 -9.91 -17.54
C ALA A 91 -8.94 -11.04 -17.40
N LEU A 92 -9.38 -11.60 -18.52
CA LEU A 92 -10.42 -12.64 -18.56
C LEU A 92 -9.79 -14.04 -18.53
N PHE A 93 -10.32 -14.91 -17.67
CA PHE A 93 -9.89 -16.30 -17.50
C PHE A 93 -11.08 -17.25 -17.44
#